data_AF-A0A2V3PL35-F1
#
_entry.id   AF-A0A2V3PL35-F1
#
_cell.length_a   1.000
_cell.length_b   1.000
_cell.length_c   1.000
_cell.angle_alpha   90.00
_cell.angle_beta   90.00
_cell.angle_gamma   90.00
#
_symmetry.space_group_name_H-M   'P 1'
#
loop_
_entity.id
_entity.type
_entity.pdbx_description
1 polymer ?
#
loop_
_entity_poly.entity_id
_entity_poly.type
_entity_poly.pdbx_seq_one_letter_code
_entity_poly.pdbx_strand_id
1 'polypeptide(L)'
;MKKLLLCAMLLICSMFQLSVFAQNYHEDDKEGLRQFLRQQSSGSVYDRYNFEAAGLSASDTLRWYESEDWLQELAGPPHNRIDIYYDDALPRRIISLRVTSRFSGKLDCRRFNNLKELELLGASYLPSTVEVDLSQNLSLEDLRFYFAHLVKLDLPSNPNLTKLHLAGSSLKELDLSGCVNLKELRLENNDCLENLNVSNNIRVCLNFIQQ
;
A
#
# COMPACT_ATOMS: atom_id res chain seq x y z
N MET A 1 5.61 -24.02 45.31
CA MET A 1 5.17 -24.26 43.91
C MET A 1 4.90 -22.97 43.13
N LYS A 2 4.11 -21.99 43.63
CA LYS A 2 3.85 -20.73 42.90
C LYS A 2 5.09 -19.87 42.58
N LYS A 3 6.11 -19.83 43.45
CA LYS A 3 7.37 -19.10 43.19
C LYS A 3 8.28 -19.80 42.15
N LEU A 4 8.23 -21.14 42.04
CA LEU A 4 8.97 -21.88 41.02
C LEU A 4 8.33 -21.70 39.62
N LEU A 5 7.00 -21.64 39.55
CA LEU A 5 6.29 -21.33 38.30
C LEU A 5 6.56 -19.90 37.82
N LEU A 6 6.67 -18.93 38.74
CA LEU A 6 6.98 -17.54 38.37
C LEU A 6 8.41 -17.39 37.85
N CYS A 7 9.39 -18.07 38.46
CA CYS A 7 10.75 -18.14 37.92
C CYS A 7 10.83 -18.90 36.59
N ALA A 8 10.03 -19.97 36.40
CA ALA A 8 9.96 -20.67 35.12
C ALA A 8 9.30 -19.81 34.03
N MET A 9 8.26 -19.02 34.35
CA MET A 9 7.68 -18.05 33.41
C MET A 9 8.62 -16.90 33.09
N LEU A 10 9.41 -16.42 34.06
CA LEU A 10 10.46 -15.40 33.83
C LEU A 10 11.65 -15.97 33.03
N LEU A 11 12.00 -17.25 33.24
CA LEU A 11 13.04 -17.95 32.47
C LEU A 11 12.57 -18.28 31.05
N ILE A 12 11.31 -18.67 30.85
CA ILE A 12 10.70 -18.83 29.52
C ILE A 12 10.57 -17.48 28.80
N CYS A 13 10.28 -16.39 29.53
CA CYS A 13 10.38 -15.03 28.98
C CYS A 13 11.82 -14.64 28.60
N SER A 14 12.85 -15.19 29.27
CA SER A 14 14.26 -14.95 28.92
C SER A 14 14.81 -15.89 27.84
N MET A 15 14.12 -17.00 27.52
CA MET A 15 14.45 -17.87 26.39
C MET A 15 13.90 -17.35 25.05
N PHE A 16 13.18 -16.22 25.09
CA PHE A 16 13.01 -15.29 23.97
C PHE A 16 13.94 -14.07 24.12
N GLN A 17 15.19 -14.28 24.56
CA GLN A 17 16.28 -13.49 23.98
C GLN A 17 16.29 -13.86 22.49
N LEU A 18 15.48 -13.23 21.65
CA LEU A 18 15.91 -12.03 20.94
C LEU A 18 17.37 -12.24 20.54
N SER A 19 17.59 -13.03 19.48
CA SER A 19 18.45 -12.49 18.44
C SER A 19 17.79 -11.17 18.04
N VAL A 20 18.17 -10.08 18.71
CA VAL A 20 17.91 -8.74 18.23
C VAL A 20 18.76 -8.64 16.96
N PHE A 21 18.32 -9.29 15.88
CA PHE A 21 18.62 -8.74 14.58
C PHE A 21 18.03 -7.34 14.65
N ALA A 22 18.88 -6.31 14.56
CA ALA A 22 18.40 -4.96 14.39
C ALA A 22 17.41 -5.02 13.23
N GLN A 23 16.13 -4.82 13.52
CA GLN A 23 15.08 -4.87 12.52
C GLN A 23 15.37 -3.73 11.55
N ASN A 24 15.71 -4.04 10.30
CA ASN A 24 16.01 -2.99 9.34
C ASN A 24 14.73 -2.27 8.94
N TYR A 25 13.58 -2.94 9.06
CA TYR A 25 12.27 -2.43 8.64
C TYR A 25 11.23 -2.58 9.74
N HIS A 26 10.34 -1.59 9.83
CA HIS A 26 9.35 -1.54 10.89
C HIS A 26 8.30 -2.65 10.74
N GLU A 27 7.89 -3.24 11.87
CA GLU A 27 7.03 -4.42 11.87
C GLU A 27 5.62 -4.15 11.33
N ASP A 28 5.04 -2.97 11.59
CA ASP A 28 3.74 -2.60 11.01
C ASP A 28 3.74 -2.64 9.48
N ASP A 29 4.79 -2.10 8.85
CA ASP A 29 4.90 -2.05 7.40
C ASP A 29 5.06 -3.46 6.83
N LYS A 30 5.91 -4.28 7.46
CA LYS A 30 6.07 -5.70 7.09
C LYS A 30 4.77 -6.46 7.24
N GLU A 31 4.03 -6.26 8.32
CA GLU A 31 2.75 -6.92 8.53
C GLU A 31 1.69 -6.45 7.53
N GLY A 32 1.68 -5.16 7.17
CA GLY A 32 0.81 -4.64 6.12
C GLY A 32 1.04 -5.32 4.78
N LEU A 33 2.30 -5.49 4.39
CA LEU A 33 2.67 -6.24 3.19
C LEU A 33 2.27 -7.71 3.31
N ARG A 34 2.56 -8.40 4.42
CA ARG A 34 2.22 -9.83 4.58
C ARG A 34 0.71 -10.07 4.53
N GLN A 35 -0.10 -9.21 5.14
CA GLN A 35 -1.55 -9.29 5.06
C GLN A 35 -2.07 -9.09 3.63
N PHE A 36 -1.50 -8.14 2.89
CA PHE A 36 -1.84 -7.93 1.49
C PHE A 36 -1.44 -9.13 0.61
N LEU A 37 -0.22 -9.64 0.79
CA LEU A 37 0.35 -10.72 -0.02
C LEU A 37 -0.35 -12.07 0.20
N ARG A 38 -0.98 -12.30 1.35
CA ARG A 38 -1.76 -13.52 1.63
C ARG A 38 -3.16 -13.54 1.03
N GLN A 39 -3.62 -12.42 0.47
CA GLN A 39 -4.93 -12.36 -0.16
C GLN A 39 -4.92 -13.04 -1.52
N GLN A 40 -6.10 -13.46 -1.98
CA GLN A 40 -6.24 -14.03 -3.32
C GLN A 40 -5.88 -13.01 -4.39
N SER A 41 -5.20 -13.46 -5.44
CA SER A 41 -4.85 -12.62 -6.57
C SER A 41 -5.96 -12.59 -7.62
N SER A 42 -6.01 -11.49 -8.38
CA SER A 42 -6.83 -11.29 -9.58
C SER A 42 -6.04 -11.57 -10.86
N GLY A 43 -4.83 -12.13 -10.72
CA GLY A 43 -3.87 -12.41 -11.78
C GLY A 43 -4.18 -13.65 -12.61
N SER A 44 -3.12 -14.32 -13.07
CA SER A 44 -3.23 -15.52 -13.90
C SER A 44 -3.95 -16.66 -13.16
N VAL A 45 -4.47 -17.67 -13.88
CA VAL A 45 -5.00 -18.91 -13.26
C VAL A 45 -3.95 -19.61 -12.37
N TYR A 46 -2.67 -19.30 -12.60
CA TYR A 46 -1.53 -19.81 -11.85
C TYR A 46 -1.26 -19.02 -10.56
N ASP A 47 -1.68 -17.76 -10.48
CA ASP A 47 -1.48 -16.90 -9.31
C ASP A 47 -2.71 -17.04 -8.40
N ARG A 48 -2.63 -17.91 -7.39
CA ARG A 48 -3.71 -18.08 -6.40
C ARG A 48 -3.67 -16.98 -5.36
N TYR A 49 -2.49 -16.47 -5.05
CA TYR A 49 -2.27 -15.45 -4.02
C TYR A 49 -1.43 -14.27 -4.52
N ASN A 50 -1.58 -13.13 -3.84
CA ASN A 50 -0.82 -11.92 -4.15
C ASN A 50 0.70 -12.14 -4.00
N PHE A 51 1.19 -13.02 -3.11
CA PHE A 51 2.63 -13.33 -3.04
C PHE A 51 3.14 -14.01 -4.33
N GLU A 52 2.36 -14.92 -4.92
CA GLU A 52 2.70 -15.57 -6.20
C GLU A 52 2.66 -14.54 -7.33
N ALA A 53 1.62 -13.69 -7.32
CA ALA A 53 1.53 -12.56 -8.22
C ALA A 53 2.62 -11.50 -7.99
N ALA A 54 3.37 -11.54 -6.88
CA ALA A 54 4.55 -10.71 -6.65
C ALA A 54 5.86 -11.42 -7.02
N GLY A 55 5.79 -12.70 -7.43
CA GLY A 55 6.96 -13.52 -7.79
C GLY A 55 7.52 -14.38 -6.66
N LEU A 56 6.86 -14.41 -5.50
CA LEU A 56 7.25 -15.24 -4.37
C LEU A 56 6.64 -16.64 -4.48
N SER A 57 7.36 -17.63 -3.97
CA SER A 57 6.88 -18.98 -3.76
C SER A 57 6.23 -19.14 -2.39
N ALA A 58 5.44 -20.21 -2.22
CA ALA A 58 4.90 -20.57 -0.91
C ALA A 58 6.01 -20.81 0.14
N SER A 59 7.18 -21.31 -0.27
CA SER A 59 8.33 -21.50 0.62
C SER A 59 8.90 -20.20 1.16
N ASP A 60 8.90 -19.11 0.37
CA ASP A 60 9.41 -17.80 0.82
C ASP A 60 8.55 -17.27 1.97
N THR A 61 7.26 -17.59 1.96
CA THR A 61 6.31 -17.18 3.00
C THR A 61 6.57 -17.81 4.37
N LEU A 62 7.28 -18.96 4.41
CA LEU A 62 7.56 -19.68 5.66
C LEU A 62 8.56 -18.92 6.54
N ARG A 63 9.39 -18.06 5.95
CA ARG A 63 10.47 -17.32 6.65
C ARG A 63 10.16 -15.84 6.87
N TRP A 64 8.95 -15.38 6.55
CA TRP A 64 8.55 -13.98 6.66
C TRP A 64 8.64 -13.36 8.06
N TYR A 65 8.65 -14.18 9.11
CA TYR A 65 8.83 -13.76 10.50
C TYR A 65 10.23 -14.07 11.04
N GLU A 66 11.06 -14.77 10.26
CA GLU A 66 12.41 -15.20 10.63
C GLU A 66 13.50 -14.36 9.95
N SER A 67 13.20 -13.79 8.77
CA SER A 67 14.10 -12.95 7.99
C SER A 67 13.37 -11.78 7.31
N GLU A 68 14.14 -10.78 6.88
CA GLU A 68 13.72 -9.63 6.08
C GLU A 68 14.11 -9.76 4.60
N ASP A 69 14.79 -10.84 4.20
CA ASP A 69 15.29 -11.06 2.83
C ASP A 69 14.18 -11.02 1.77
N TRP A 70 12.98 -11.49 2.12
CA TRP A 70 11.81 -11.48 1.24
C TRP A 70 11.42 -10.07 0.76
N LEU A 71 11.78 -9.01 1.50
CA LEU A 71 11.55 -7.63 1.06
C LEU A 71 12.43 -7.26 -0.14
N GLN A 72 13.65 -7.82 -0.22
CA GLN A 72 14.54 -7.66 -1.36
C GLN A 72 14.04 -8.47 -2.56
N GLU A 73 13.47 -9.64 -2.32
CA GLU A 73 12.88 -10.49 -3.36
C GLU A 73 11.64 -9.84 -3.99
N LEU A 74 10.82 -9.12 -3.22
CA LEU A 74 9.67 -8.36 -3.74
C LEU A 74 10.06 -7.26 -4.72
N ALA A 75 11.14 -6.53 -4.41
CA ALA A 75 11.62 -5.40 -5.19
C ALA A 75 12.62 -5.81 -6.30
N GLY A 76 12.92 -7.11 -6.42
CA GLY A 76 13.98 -7.62 -7.29
C GLY A 76 13.52 -7.98 -8.72
N PRO A 77 14.44 -7.95 -9.71
CA PRO A 77 14.22 -8.59 -11.00
C PRO A 77 13.97 -10.10 -10.83
N PRO A 78 13.19 -10.75 -11.72
CA PRO A 78 12.71 -10.23 -13.00
C PRO A 78 11.32 -9.57 -12.92
N HIS A 79 10.76 -9.43 -11.72
CA HIS A 79 9.32 -9.19 -11.60
C HIS A 79 8.96 -7.71 -11.41
N ASN A 80 9.75 -6.89 -10.69
CA ASN A 80 9.50 -5.44 -10.50
C ASN A 80 8.00 -5.12 -10.27
N ARG A 81 7.30 -6.00 -9.53
CA ARG A 81 5.85 -5.97 -9.36
C ARG A 81 5.44 -5.11 -8.17
N ILE A 82 6.33 -5.00 -7.20
CA ILE A 82 6.19 -4.15 -6.02
C ILE A 82 7.53 -3.43 -5.81
N ASP A 83 7.58 -2.13 -6.09
CA ASP A 83 8.73 -1.30 -5.74
C ASP A 83 8.46 -0.64 -4.38
N ILE A 84 9.45 -0.72 -3.47
CA ILE A 84 9.34 -0.18 -2.12
C ILE A 84 10.55 0.72 -1.85
N TYR A 85 10.28 1.97 -1.48
CA TYR A 85 11.30 2.89 -0.99
C TYR A 85 11.06 3.18 0.47
N TYR A 86 12.17 3.27 1.20
CA TYR A 86 12.19 3.43 2.64
C TYR A 86 12.85 4.74 3.04
N ASP A 87 12.50 5.26 4.22
CA ASP A 87 13.29 6.32 4.85
C ASP A 87 14.66 5.80 5.36
N ASP A 88 15.47 6.73 5.87
CA ASP A 88 16.80 6.45 6.41
C ASP A 88 16.81 6.19 7.92
N ALA A 89 15.64 6.24 8.58
CA ALA A 89 15.51 5.96 10.01
C ALA A 89 15.62 4.46 10.28
N LEU A 90 15.97 4.07 11.52
CA LEU A 90 15.92 2.67 11.94
C LEU A 90 14.92 2.50 13.10
N PRO A 91 14.01 1.51 13.03
CA PRO A 91 13.71 0.66 11.87
C PRO A 91 13.08 1.47 10.73
N ARG A 92 13.46 1.20 9.48
CA ARG A 92 13.03 1.97 8.30
C ARG A 92 11.53 1.84 8.06
N ARG A 93 10.92 2.92 7.59
CA ARG A 93 9.50 2.96 7.18
C ARG A 93 9.34 3.11 5.69
N ILE A 94 8.28 2.52 5.14
CA ILE A 94 7.89 2.69 3.74
C ILE A 94 7.42 4.14 3.52
N ILE A 95 8.07 4.82 2.57
CA ILE A 95 7.72 6.18 2.14
C ILE A 95 7.14 6.21 0.73
N SER A 96 7.46 5.23 -0.12
CA SER A 96 6.88 5.09 -1.45
C SER A 96 6.61 3.61 -1.73
N LEU A 97 5.40 3.31 -2.15
CA LEU A 97 4.96 1.97 -2.52
C LEU A 97 4.36 2.04 -3.92
N ARG A 98 4.99 1.36 -4.87
CA ARG A 98 4.45 1.17 -6.22
C ARG A 98 4.11 -0.29 -6.42
N VAL A 99 2.93 -0.55 -6.94
CA VAL A 99 2.39 -1.89 -7.17
C VAL A 99 1.94 -1.96 -8.63
N THR A 100 2.63 -2.73 -9.46
CA THR A 100 2.45 -2.76 -10.93
C THR A 100 1.79 -4.03 -11.48
N SER A 101 1.54 -5.02 -10.62
CA SER A 101 0.92 -6.29 -10.99
C SER A 101 -0.57 -6.35 -10.63
N ARG A 102 -1.27 -7.34 -11.19
CA ARG A 102 -2.66 -7.64 -10.87
C ARG A 102 -2.74 -8.22 -9.47
N PHE A 103 -3.14 -7.40 -8.52
CA PHE A 103 -3.48 -7.81 -7.17
C PHE A 103 -4.95 -7.53 -6.90
N SER A 104 -5.51 -8.19 -5.89
CA SER A 104 -6.86 -7.92 -5.42
C SER A 104 -6.94 -7.92 -3.90
N GLY A 105 -8.06 -7.45 -3.40
CA GLY A 105 -8.36 -7.40 -1.97
C GLY A 105 -8.03 -6.03 -1.38
N LYS A 106 -7.80 -5.99 -0.07
CA LYS A 106 -7.60 -4.76 0.68
C LYS A 106 -6.12 -4.50 0.95
N LEU A 107 -5.64 -3.33 0.52
CA LEU A 107 -4.37 -2.75 0.95
C LEU A 107 -4.62 -1.81 2.14
N ASP A 108 -4.31 -2.28 3.34
CA ASP A 108 -4.46 -1.50 4.58
C ASP A 108 -3.27 -0.54 4.78
N CYS A 109 -3.31 0.61 4.09
CA CYS A 109 -2.26 1.61 4.16
C CYS A 109 -2.15 2.32 5.51
N ARG A 110 -3.09 2.11 6.45
CA ARG A 110 -2.98 2.58 7.84
C ARG A 110 -1.77 2.02 8.59
N ARG A 111 -1.13 0.99 8.03
CA ARG A 111 0.13 0.44 8.56
C ARG A 111 1.35 1.22 8.07
N PHE A 112 1.27 1.89 6.92
CA PHE A 112 2.35 2.64 6.28
C PHE A 112 2.34 4.12 6.69
N ASN A 113 2.58 4.43 7.97
CA ASN A 113 2.35 5.77 8.52
C ASN A 113 3.24 6.89 7.93
N ASN A 114 4.37 6.53 7.32
CA ASN A 114 5.27 7.48 6.67
C ASN A 114 5.06 7.55 5.14
N LEU A 115 4.00 6.92 4.61
CA LEU A 115 3.74 6.86 3.17
C LEU A 115 3.52 8.28 2.61
N LYS A 116 4.37 8.64 1.66
CA LYS A 116 4.33 9.90 0.90
C LYS A 116 3.85 9.67 -0.52
N GLU A 117 4.13 8.51 -1.07
CA GLU A 117 3.78 8.17 -2.43
C GLU A 117 3.13 6.79 -2.49
N LEU A 118 2.00 6.70 -3.19
CA LEU A 118 1.35 5.43 -3.47
C LEU A 118 0.97 5.39 -4.93
N GLU A 119 1.45 4.36 -5.63
CA GLU A 119 1.11 4.10 -7.01
C GLU A 119 0.56 2.68 -7.16
N LEU A 120 -0.70 2.56 -7.58
CA LEU A 120 -1.31 1.28 -7.94
C LEU A 120 -1.65 1.28 -9.43
N LEU A 121 -1.05 0.37 -10.17
CA LEU A 121 -1.37 0.11 -11.57
C LEU A 121 -2.11 -1.23 -11.64
N GLY A 122 -3.43 -1.15 -11.83
CA GLY A 122 -4.28 -2.27 -12.16
C GLY A 122 -4.20 -2.63 -13.64
N ALA A 123 -4.95 -3.66 -14.04
CA ALA A 123 -5.00 -4.10 -15.43
C ALA A 123 -6.23 -3.55 -16.14
N SER A 124 -6.02 -2.90 -17.29
CA SER A 124 -7.06 -2.28 -18.11
C SER A 124 -8.14 -3.22 -18.66
N TYR A 125 -7.99 -4.55 -18.56
CA TYR A 125 -8.85 -5.53 -19.24
C TYR A 125 -9.62 -6.48 -18.30
N LEU A 126 -9.32 -6.50 -16.99
CA LEU A 126 -10.04 -7.34 -16.02
C LEU A 126 -10.24 -6.55 -14.72
N PRO A 127 -11.46 -6.53 -14.14
CA PRO A 127 -11.72 -5.80 -12.92
C PRO A 127 -10.99 -6.46 -11.75
N SER A 128 -9.83 -5.90 -11.39
CA SER A 128 -9.17 -6.17 -10.11
C SER A 128 -9.49 -5.03 -9.15
N THR A 129 -10.41 -5.26 -8.21
CA THR A 129 -10.69 -4.28 -7.17
C THR A 129 -9.64 -4.38 -6.08
N VAL A 130 -8.88 -3.29 -5.90
CA VAL A 130 -8.07 -3.09 -4.71
C VAL A 130 -8.77 -2.05 -3.85
N GLU A 131 -9.23 -2.46 -2.67
CA GLU A 131 -9.70 -1.52 -1.65
C GLU A 131 -8.48 -0.92 -0.94
N VAL A 132 -8.42 0.40 -0.81
CA VAL A 132 -7.30 1.08 -0.16
C VAL A 132 -7.83 1.88 1.03
N ASP A 133 -7.24 1.68 2.20
CA ASP A 133 -7.55 2.45 3.41
C ASP A 133 -6.43 3.45 3.70
N LEU A 134 -6.62 4.69 3.25
CA LEU A 134 -5.64 5.77 3.36
C LEU A 134 -5.82 6.62 4.63
N SER A 135 -6.66 6.20 5.57
CA SER A 135 -7.18 7.05 6.65
C SER A 135 -6.12 7.56 7.64
N GLN A 136 -4.91 7.00 7.65
CA GLN A 136 -3.79 7.46 8.50
C GLN A 136 -2.62 8.07 7.70
N ASN A 137 -2.72 8.13 6.37
CA ASN A 137 -1.61 8.55 5.51
C ASN A 137 -1.63 10.07 5.25
N LEU A 138 -1.55 10.86 6.33
CA LEU A 138 -1.60 12.34 6.29
C LEU A 138 -0.36 12.99 5.64
N SER A 139 0.70 12.20 5.47
CA SER A 139 1.96 12.60 4.83
C SER A 139 1.97 12.37 3.31
N LEU A 140 0.88 11.89 2.71
CA LEU A 140 0.80 11.66 1.26
C LEU A 140 1.01 12.96 0.48
N GLU A 141 1.91 12.91 -0.49
CA GLU A 141 2.29 13.99 -1.40
C GLU A 141 1.89 13.69 -2.86
N ASP A 142 1.94 12.40 -3.25
CA ASP A 142 1.63 11.91 -4.60
C ASP A 142 0.79 10.63 -4.54
N LEU A 143 -0.41 10.65 -5.11
CA LEU A 143 -1.30 9.49 -5.16
C LEU A 143 -1.68 9.18 -6.60
N ARG A 144 -1.42 7.96 -7.03
CA ARG A 144 -1.64 7.53 -8.41
C ARG A 144 -2.33 6.18 -8.48
N PHE A 145 -3.53 6.16 -9.03
CA PHE A 145 -4.26 4.92 -9.30
C PHE A 145 -4.59 4.85 -10.78
N TYR A 146 -4.09 3.83 -11.46
CA TYR A 146 -4.28 3.61 -12.89
C TYR A 146 -5.01 2.30 -13.09
N PHE A 147 -6.21 2.33 -13.65
CA PHE A 147 -7.04 1.15 -13.93
C PHE A 147 -7.25 0.24 -12.71
N ALA A 148 -7.33 0.85 -11.52
CA ALA A 148 -7.55 0.13 -10.25
C ALA A 148 -9.04 -0.13 -9.95
N HIS A 149 -9.94 0.23 -10.87
CA HIS A 149 -11.39 0.03 -10.76
C HIS A 149 -11.99 0.50 -9.43
N LEU A 150 -11.49 1.63 -8.91
CA LEU A 150 -11.96 2.15 -7.63
C LEU A 150 -13.40 2.60 -7.73
N VAL A 151 -14.24 2.07 -6.84
CA VAL A 151 -15.66 2.47 -6.69
C VAL A 151 -15.79 3.60 -5.66
N LYS A 152 -14.84 3.67 -4.72
CA LYS A 152 -14.75 4.71 -3.70
C LYS A 152 -13.30 5.07 -3.44
N LEU A 153 -13.04 6.35 -3.19
CA LEU A 153 -11.76 6.84 -2.68
C LEU A 153 -12.04 7.86 -1.57
N ASP A 154 -11.85 7.43 -0.33
CA ASP A 154 -11.88 8.33 0.82
C ASP A 154 -10.46 8.85 1.08
N LEU A 155 -10.26 10.15 0.91
CA LEU A 155 -9.04 10.82 1.35
C LEU A 155 -9.31 11.52 2.67
N PRO A 156 -8.46 11.34 3.70
CA PRO A 156 -8.50 12.23 4.85
C PRO A 156 -8.20 13.67 4.40
N SER A 157 -8.38 14.63 5.31
CA SER A 157 -7.80 15.95 5.09
C SER A 157 -6.28 15.81 4.95
N ASN A 158 -5.81 15.76 3.70
CA ASN A 158 -4.44 15.49 3.31
C ASN A 158 -3.81 16.79 2.79
N PRO A 159 -3.40 17.70 3.70
CA PRO A 159 -2.86 18.99 3.31
C PRO A 159 -1.54 18.87 2.55
N ASN A 160 -0.83 17.74 2.61
CA ASN A 160 0.43 17.55 1.89
C ASN A 160 0.25 17.05 0.45
N LEU A 161 -0.96 16.61 0.07
CA LEU A 161 -1.19 16.03 -1.25
C LEU A 161 -1.06 17.12 -2.32
N THR A 162 -0.10 16.95 -3.23
CA THR A 162 0.16 17.90 -4.32
C THR A 162 -0.21 17.35 -5.69
N LYS A 163 -0.23 16.02 -5.84
CA LYS A 163 -0.56 15.34 -7.09
C LYS A 163 -1.56 14.21 -6.84
N LEU A 164 -2.63 14.20 -7.63
CA LEU A 164 -3.61 13.13 -7.64
C LEU A 164 -3.90 12.72 -9.09
N HIS A 165 -3.50 11.50 -9.44
CA HIS A 165 -3.79 10.90 -10.74
C HIS A 165 -4.71 9.70 -10.53
N LEU A 166 -5.93 9.79 -11.06
CA LEU A 166 -6.88 8.69 -11.08
C LEU A 166 -7.23 8.43 -12.53
N ALA A 167 -6.79 7.30 -13.07
CA ALA A 167 -7.16 6.89 -14.42
C ALA A 167 -8.02 5.63 -14.38
N GLY A 168 -9.10 5.58 -15.16
CA GLY A 168 -9.87 4.33 -15.33
C GLY A 168 -10.49 3.81 -14.04
N SER A 169 -11.08 4.70 -13.23
CA SER A 169 -11.85 4.30 -12.04
C SER A 169 -13.36 4.45 -12.28
N SER A 170 -14.17 3.85 -11.40
CA SER A 170 -15.64 3.87 -11.46
C SER A 170 -16.23 4.70 -10.32
N LEU A 171 -15.52 5.76 -9.94
CA LEU A 171 -15.93 6.71 -8.91
C LEU A 171 -17.16 7.48 -9.38
N LYS A 172 -18.18 7.61 -8.52
CA LYS A 172 -19.33 8.51 -8.76
C LYS A 172 -19.14 9.88 -8.15
N GLU A 173 -18.40 9.94 -7.05
CA GLU A 173 -18.12 11.15 -6.31
C GLU A 173 -16.64 11.17 -5.89
N LEU A 174 -16.08 12.37 -5.83
CA LEU A 174 -14.73 12.62 -5.33
C LEU A 174 -14.70 13.97 -4.60
N ASP A 175 -14.39 13.95 -3.30
CA ASP A 175 -14.22 15.15 -2.49
C ASP A 175 -12.73 15.41 -2.21
N LEU A 176 -12.23 16.53 -2.73
CA LEU A 176 -10.85 16.98 -2.58
C LEU A 176 -10.74 18.28 -1.76
N SER A 177 -11.82 18.70 -1.11
CA SER A 177 -11.86 19.94 -0.32
C SER A 177 -10.89 19.96 0.87
N GLY A 178 -10.47 18.79 1.36
CA GLY A 178 -9.41 18.65 2.37
C GLY A 178 -7.98 18.71 1.82
N CYS A 179 -7.79 18.58 0.50
CA CYS A 179 -6.47 18.50 -0.16
C CYS A 179 -5.96 19.89 -0.58
N VAL A 180 -5.90 20.84 0.35
CA VAL A 180 -5.74 22.29 0.06
C VAL A 180 -4.50 22.68 -0.75
N ASN A 181 -3.44 21.85 -0.76
CA ASN A 181 -2.21 22.11 -1.52
C ASN A 181 -2.14 21.33 -2.85
N LEU A 182 -3.26 20.77 -3.32
CA LEU A 182 -3.32 20.05 -4.59
C LEU A 182 -2.97 20.98 -5.76
N LYS A 183 -1.99 20.58 -6.58
CA LYS A 183 -1.48 21.34 -7.73
C LYS A 183 -1.80 20.64 -9.04
N GLU A 184 -1.85 19.32 -9.04
CA GLU A 184 -2.07 18.52 -10.23
C GLU A 184 -3.19 17.51 -9.99
N LEU A 185 -4.24 17.60 -10.80
CA LEU A 185 -5.34 16.64 -10.80
C LEU A 185 -5.56 16.10 -12.22
N ARG A 186 -5.39 14.79 -12.36
CA ARG A 186 -5.66 14.06 -13.60
C ARG A 186 -6.74 13.02 -13.35
N LEU A 187 -7.82 13.09 -14.14
CA LEU A 187 -9.00 12.23 -13.99
C LEU A 187 -9.34 11.50 -15.30
N GLU A 188 -8.33 11.07 -16.06
CA GLU A 188 -8.49 10.40 -17.36
C GLU A 188 -9.39 9.15 -17.25
N ASN A 189 -10.31 8.94 -18.20
CA ASN A 189 -11.19 7.76 -18.23
C ASN A 189 -12.00 7.53 -16.91
N ASN A 190 -12.56 8.58 -16.32
CA ASN A 190 -13.50 8.47 -15.18
C ASN A 190 -14.91 8.91 -15.58
N ASP A 191 -15.48 8.21 -16.58
CA ASP A 191 -16.76 8.62 -17.20
C ASP A 191 -17.97 8.51 -16.27
N CYS A 192 -17.82 7.78 -15.15
CA CYS A 192 -18.86 7.64 -14.12
C CYS A 192 -18.85 8.76 -13.06
N LEU A 193 -17.88 9.68 -13.09
CA LEU A 193 -17.75 10.72 -12.07
C LEU A 193 -18.79 11.81 -12.27
N GLU A 194 -19.79 11.86 -11.38
CA GLU A 194 -20.90 12.81 -11.42
C GLU A 194 -20.63 14.04 -10.55
N ASN A 195 -19.93 13.86 -9.42
CA ASN A 195 -19.68 14.92 -8.44
C ASN A 195 -18.19 15.05 -8.10
N LEU A 196 -17.62 16.23 -8.36
CA LEU A 196 -16.25 16.58 -8.01
C LEU A 196 -16.24 17.84 -7.13
N ASN A 197 -15.83 17.70 -5.87
CA ASN A 197 -15.66 18.84 -4.96
C ASN A 197 -14.19 19.26 -4.91
N VAL A 198 -13.86 20.36 -5.61
CA VAL A 198 -12.53 20.99 -5.61
C VAL A 198 -12.53 22.40 -5.00
N SER A 199 -13.52 22.70 -4.16
CA SER A 199 -13.82 24.06 -3.68
C SER A 199 -12.65 24.76 -2.98
N ASN A 200 -11.75 24.01 -2.31
CA ASN A 200 -10.60 24.56 -1.59
C ASN A 200 -9.27 24.41 -2.35
N ASN A 201 -9.26 23.84 -3.57
CA ASN A 201 -8.03 23.59 -4.33
C ASN A 201 -7.72 24.77 -5.27
N ILE A 202 -7.51 25.97 -4.70
CA ILE A 202 -7.40 27.24 -5.43
C ILE A 202 -6.26 27.33 -6.48
N ARG A 203 -5.33 26.37 -6.48
CA ARG A 203 -4.14 26.34 -7.36
C ARG A 203 -4.08 25.09 -8.24
N VAL A 204 -5.14 24.29 -8.29
CA VAL A 204 -5.11 23.03 -9.03
C VAL A 204 -5.13 23.27 -10.54
N CYS A 205 -4.18 22.66 -11.25
CA CYS A 205 -4.24 22.48 -12.70
C CYS A 205 -5.08 21.23 -13.00
N LEU A 206 -6.17 21.43 -13.73
CA LEU A 206 -7.10 20.36 -14.12
C LEU A 206 -6.77 19.87 -15.52
N ASN A 207 -6.45 18.57 -15.64
CA ASN A 207 -6.35 17.90 -16.93
C ASN A 207 -7.43 16.82 -17.02
N PHE A 208 -8.47 17.11 -17.82
CA PHE A 208 -9.46 16.13 -18.24
C PHE A 208 -9.12 15.71 -19.67
N ILE A 209 -8.76 14.44 -19.85
CA ILE A 209 -8.71 13.84 -21.19
C ILE A 209 -9.78 12.75 -21.19
N GLN A 210 -10.89 13.05 -21.86
CA GLN A 210 -11.89 12.06 -22.27
C GLN A 210 -11.47 11.56 -23.65
N GLN A 211 -11.42 10.23 -23.85
CA GLN A 211 -11.30 9.61 -25.18
C GLN A 211 -12.64 9.06 -25.61
#